data_AF-A0A8S8YTV0-F1
#
_entry.id   AF-A0A8S8YTV0-F1
#
_cell.length_a   1.000
_cell.length_b   1.000
_cell.length_c   1.000
_cell.angle_alpha   90.00
_cell.angle_beta   90.00
_cell.angle_gamma   90.00
#
_symmetry.space_group_name_H-M   'P 1'
#
loop_
_entity.id
_entity.type
_entity.pdbx_description
1 polymer ?
#
loop_
_entity_poly.entity_id
_entity_poly.type
_entity_poly.pdbx_seq_one_letter_code
_entity_poly.pdbx_strand_id
1 'polypeptide(L)'
;MRQMYRSGNPALSDSTFEKSNYSDTSWWEDQESNLMSIEGVAEKTGLLLLITATTAVLTAFSMPQAAPLIFVGAIGGFVVAMIIIFSKSMNPVLIGTYAALEGLVLGGLTWMFEVYLQLPGIGILAALLTFMILGAMIMIYRAGLIAWDENTRIAVTSALVAIILIYIVSIIGSISGWYAFPIFTAQDQSGFCSHYS
;
A
#
# COMPACT_ATOMS: atom_id res chain seq x y z
N MET A 1 -16.06 42.01 29.84
CA MET A 1 -16.73 41.37 28.69
C MET A 1 -15.66 40.63 27.88
N ARG A 2 -15.72 39.30 27.78
CA ARG A 2 -14.74 38.53 27.00
C ARG A 2 -15.05 38.73 25.52
N GLN A 3 -14.17 39.38 24.77
CA GLN A 3 -14.31 39.49 23.33
C GLN A 3 -13.97 38.14 22.69
N MET A 4 -14.99 37.51 22.12
CA MET A 4 -14.83 36.35 21.22
C MET A 4 -14.12 36.82 19.96
N TYR A 5 -12.97 36.23 19.68
CA TYR A 5 -12.16 36.54 18.50
C TYR A 5 -12.83 35.91 17.27
N ARG A 6 -13.73 36.64 16.63
CA ARG A 6 -14.35 36.21 15.36
C ARG A 6 -13.33 36.38 14.24
N SER A 7 -12.60 35.32 13.92
CA SER A 7 -11.71 35.35 12.75
C SER A 7 -12.58 35.45 11.49
N GLY A 8 -12.32 36.44 10.63
CA GLY A 8 -13.03 36.61 9.35
C GLY A 8 -12.63 35.59 8.28
N ASN A 9 -11.92 34.52 8.66
CA ASN A 9 -11.45 33.49 7.76
C ASN A 9 -12.51 32.38 7.63
N PRO A 10 -13.09 32.15 6.44
CA PRO A 10 -14.10 31.11 6.21
C PRO A 10 -13.63 29.69 6.55
N ALA A 11 -12.31 29.46 6.62
CA ALA A 11 -11.73 28.17 7.02
C ALA A 11 -11.64 27.97 8.55
N LEU A 12 -11.77 29.04 9.35
CA LEU A 12 -11.67 29.04 10.81
C LEU A 12 -12.98 29.56 11.42
N SER A 13 -14.09 28.88 11.12
CA SER A 13 -15.38 29.13 11.76
C SER A 13 -15.44 28.47 13.14
N ASP A 14 -16.15 29.09 14.07
CA ASP A 14 -16.32 28.58 15.45
C ASP A 14 -16.91 27.16 15.48
N SER A 15 -17.66 26.76 14.44
CA SER A 15 -18.18 25.40 14.25
C SER A 15 -17.11 24.33 14.05
N THR A 16 -15.93 24.69 13.52
CA THR A 16 -14.79 23.78 13.35
C THR A 16 -14.15 23.45 14.70
N PHE A 17 -14.22 24.38 15.66
CA PHE A 17 -13.62 24.22 16.99
C PHE A 17 -14.60 23.72 18.04
N GLU A 18 -15.85 23.46 17.67
CA GLU A 18 -16.88 23.02 18.60
C GLU A 18 -16.60 21.57 19.04
N LYS A 19 -16.29 21.38 20.32
CA LYS A 19 -15.89 20.09 20.92
C LYS A 19 -16.92 18.96 20.67
N SER A 20 -18.19 19.30 20.41
CA SER A 20 -19.26 18.38 20.05
C SER A 20 -19.11 17.73 18.66
N ASN A 21 -18.39 18.37 17.73
CA ASN A 21 -18.01 17.80 16.43
C ASN A 21 -16.79 16.88 16.51
N TYR A 22 -16.14 16.81 17.67
CA TYR A 22 -15.04 15.91 17.97
C TYR A 22 -15.58 14.79 18.87
N SER A 23 -16.46 13.95 18.33
CA SER A 23 -16.94 12.75 19.01
C SER A 23 -15.91 11.61 18.84
N ASP A 24 -15.56 10.95 19.95
CA ASP A 24 -14.89 9.64 19.95
C ASP A 24 -15.91 8.59 19.48
N THR A 25 -16.08 8.46 18.16
CA THR A 25 -16.94 7.45 17.56
C THR A 25 -16.16 6.19 17.21
N SER A 26 -16.85 5.06 17.29
CA SER A 26 -16.32 3.74 16.94
C SER A 26 -16.08 3.63 15.43
N TRP A 27 -15.05 2.87 15.01
CA TRP A 27 -14.53 2.90 13.64
C TRP A 27 -15.48 2.38 12.55
N TRP A 28 -16.58 1.74 12.93
CA TRP A 28 -17.63 1.18 12.07
C TRP A 28 -18.87 2.08 11.93
N GLU A 29 -18.86 3.27 12.52
CA GLU A 29 -20.01 4.19 12.56
C GLU A 29 -19.81 5.35 11.58
N ASP A 30 -20.85 5.68 10.80
CA ASP A 30 -20.84 6.67 9.70
C ASP A 30 -20.64 8.15 10.13
N GLN A 31 -20.38 8.42 11.42
CA GLN A 31 -20.16 9.79 11.90
C GLN A 31 -18.69 10.21 11.73
N GLU A 32 -18.48 11.35 11.07
CA GLU A 32 -17.19 12.03 10.91
C GLU A 32 -16.56 12.33 12.28
N SER A 33 -15.74 11.41 12.80
CA SER A 33 -14.79 11.74 13.84
C SER A 33 -13.79 12.73 13.23
N ASN A 34 -13.86 14.00 13.61
CA ASN A 34 -12.90 15.03 13.15
C ASN A 34 -11.47 14.83 13.72
N LEU A 35 -11.20 13.71 14.41
CA LEU A 35 -9.90 13.33 14.96
C LEU A 35 -9.40 12.04 14.30
N MET A 36 -8.23 12.09 13.66
CA MET A 36 -7.51 10.88 13.23
C MET A 36 -6.67 10.34 14.39
N SER A 37 -7.04 9.16 14.90
CA SER A 37 -6.20 8.38 15.82
C SER A 37 -5.34 7.38 15.03
N ILE A 38 -4.07 7.23 15.43
CA ILE A 38 -3.16 6.22 14.87
C ILE A 38 -3.74 4.80 15.04
N GLU A 39 -4.40 4.54 16.17
CA GLU A 39 -5.02 3.25 16.45
C GLU A 39 -6.22 2.99 15.54
N GLY A 40 -7.06 4.00 15.30
CA GLY A 40 -8.19 3.89 14.38
C GLY A 40 -7.75 3.71 12.92
N VAL A 41 -6.67 4.37 12.50
CA VAL A 41 -6.11 4.19 11.14
C VAL A 41 -5.49 2.81 10.98
N ALA A 42 -4.75 2.31 11.99
CA ALA A 42 -4.17 0.97 11.99
C ALA A 42 -5.23 -0.13 11.90
N GLU A 43 -6.34 0.00 12.62
CA GLU A 43 -7.44 -0.98 12.58
C GLU A 43 -8.17 -0.99 11.23
N LYS A 44 -8.49 0.20 10.69
CA LYS A 44 -9.13 0.33 9.37
C LYS A 44 -8.25 -0.24 8.25
N THR A 45 -6.96 0.10 8.25
CA THR A 45 -6.01 -0.43 7.25
C THR A 45 -5.81 -1.93 7.39
N GLY A 46 -5.76 -2.46 8.62
CA GLY A 46 -5.66 -3.90 8.87
C GLY A 46 -6.87 -4.68 8.33
N LEU A 47 -8.09 -4.19 8.53
CA LEU A 47 -9.29 -4.81 7.97
C LEU A 47 -9.30 -4.79 6.44
N LEU A 48 -8.95 -3.65 5.84
CA LEU A 48 -8.88 -3.52 4.38
C LEU A 48 -7.81 -4.43 3.77
N LEU A 49 -6.64 -4.55 4.42
CA LEU A 49 -5.60 -5.50 4.06
C LEU A 49 -6.17 -6.92 4.03
N LEU A 50 -6.88 -7.34 5.09
CA LEU A 50 -7.46 -8.68 5.19
C LEU A 50 -8.44 -8.95 4.04
N ILE A 51 -9.33 -8.01 3.75
CA ILE A 51 -10.27 -8.10 2.63
C ILE A 51 -9.52 -8.28 1.30
N THR A 52 -8.55 -7.40 1.01
CA THR A 52 -7.75 -7.46 -0.22
C THR A 52 -6.93 -8.74 -0.32
N ALA A 53 -6.31 -9.19 0.78
CA ALA A 53 -5.48 -10.39 0.81
C ALA A 53 -6.31 -11.65 0.59
N THR A 54 -7.48 -11.76 1.21
CA THR A 54 -8.38 -12.90 1.01
C THR A 54 -8.90 -12.96 -0.42
N THR A 55 -9.31 -11.84 -1.02
CA THR A 55 -9.73 -11.82 -2.42
C THR A 55 -8.58 -12.08 -3.40
N ALA A 56 -7.37 -11.59 -3.12
CA ALA A 56 -6.18 -11.87 -3.92
C ALA A 56 -5.78 -13.35 -3.87
N VAL A 57 -5.82 -13.97 -2.69
CA VAL A 57 -5.56 -15.40 -2.53
C VAL A 57 -6.61 -16.24 -3.27
N LEU A 58 -7.90 -15.93 -3.07
CA LEU A 58 -8.99 -16.65 -3.73
C LEU A 58 -8.86 -16.60 -5.26
N THR A 59 -8.50 -15.45 -5.81
CA THR A 59 -8.33 -15.30 -7.26
C THR A 59 -7.08 -16.00 -7.78
N ALA A 60 -5.95 -15.93 -7.06
CA ALA A 60 -4.72 -16.63 -7.43
C ALA A 60 -4.91 -18.15 -7.50
N PHE A 61 -5.65 -18.74 -6.56
CA PHE A 61 -5.90 -20.20 -6.52
C PHE A 61 -7.04 -20.67 -7.45
N SER A 62 -7.92 -19.78 -7.91
CA SER A 62 -9.07 -20.12 -8.78
C SER A 62 -8.77 -19.97 -10.29
N MET A 63 -7.53 -19.68 -10.65
CA MET A 63 -7.04 -19.61 -12.03
C MET A 63 -6.83 -21.03 -12.63
N PRO A 64 -7.07 -21.24 -13.94
CA PRO A 64 -7.31 -20.26 -15.01
C PRO A 64 -8.78 -19.86 -15.27
N GLN A 65 -9.77 -20.51 -14.65
CA GLN A 65 -11.19 -20.23 -14.85
C GLN A 65 -11.60 -18.82 -14.38
N ALA A 66 -10.80 -18.23 -13.50
CA ALA A 66 -10.97 -16.88 -12.96
C ALA A 66 -10.42 -15.74 -13.85
N ALA A 67 -9.87 -16.01 -15.04
CA ALA A 67 -9.37 -14.96 -15.94
C ALA A 67 -10.34 -13.78 -16.21
N PRO A 68 -11.66 -13.98 -16.42
CA PRO A 68 -12.59 -12.85 -16.61
C PRO A 68 -12.78 -11.99 -15.35
N LEU A 69 -12.50 -12.53 -14.16
CA LEU A 69 -12.62 -11.80 -12.90
C LEU A 69 -11.62 -10.65 -12.78
N ILE A 70 -10.48 -10.70 -13.49
CA ILE A 70 -9.53 -9.58 -13.57
C ILE A 70 -10.19 -8.36 -14.21
N PHE A 71 -10.87 -8.57 -15.34
CA PHE A 71 -11.55 -7.49 -16.06
C PHE A 71 -12.71 -6.92 -15.24
N VAL A 72 -13.45 -7.78 -14.54
CA VAL A 72 -14.50 -7.35 -13.61
C VAL A 72 -13.91 -6.55 -12.45
N GLY A 73 -12.80 -7.00 -11.87
CA GLY A 73 -12.09 -6.29 -10.81
C GLY A 73 -11.54 -4.93 -11.28
N ALA A 74 -10.93 -4.88 -12.47
CA ALA A 74 -10.31 -3.66 -13.00
C ALA A 74 -11.36 -2.62 -13.39
N ILE A 75 -12.40 -3.02 -14.13
CA ILE A 75 -13.48 -2.11 -14.53
C ILE A 75 -14.34 -1.74 -13.32
N GLY A 76 -14.70 -2.70 -12.49
CA GLY A 76 -15.48 -2.47 -11.28
C GLY A 76 -14.74 -1.58 -10.29
N GLY A 77 -13.47 -1.86 -10.01
CA GLY A 77 -12.62 -1.07 -9.12
C GLY A 77 -12.43 0.35 -9.63
N PHE A 78 -12.23 0.52 -10.94
CA PHE A 78 -12.14 1.83 -11.56
C PHE A 78 -13.44 2.65 -11.41
N VAL A 79 -14.61 2.03 -11.64
CA VAL A 79 -15.90 2.71 -11.47
C VAL A 79 -16.12 3.09 -10.00
N VAL A 80 -15.84 2.20 -9.06
CA VAL A 80 -15.96 2.48 -7.62
C VAL A 80 -15.00 3.59 -7.20
N ALA A 81 -13.75 3.58 -7.69
CA ALA A 81 -12.79 4.66 -7.44
C ALA A 81 -13.30 6.01 -7.95
N MET A 82 -13.87 6.06 -9.15
CA MET A 82 -14.45 7.29 -9.69
C MET A 82 -15.62 7.80 -8.83
N ILE A 83 -16.48 6.90 -8.34
CA ILE A 83 -17.57 7.26 -7.42
C ILE A 83 -17.01 7.84 -6.12
N ILE A 84 -15.99 7.22 -5.53
CA ILE A 84 -15.36 7.70 -4.28
C ILE A 84 -14.75 9.09 -4.47
N ILE A 85 -14.04 9.32 -5.57
CA ILE A 85 -13.39 10.60 -5.88
C ILE A 85 -14.42 11.72 -6.03
N PHE A 86 -15.49 11.49 -6.80
CA PHE A 86 -16.51 12.52 -7.03
C PHE A 86 -17.44 12.73 -5.84
N SER A 87 -17.78 11.67 -5.12
CA SER A 87 -18.66 11.76 -3.96
C SER A 87 -17.95 12.23 -2.70
N LYS A 88 -16.60 12.18 -2.67
CA LYS A 88 -15.77 12.34 -1.46
C LYS A 88 -16.33 11.57 -0.26
N SER A 89 -16.97 10.43 -0.53
CA SER A 89 -17.71 9.66 0.46
C SER A 89 -16.72 8.85 1.29
N MET A 90 -16.81 8.99 2.61
CA MET A 90 -16.02 8.20 3.57
C MET A 90 -16.76 6.92 3.99
N ASN A 91 -17.72 6.45 3.19
CA ASN A 91 -18.54 5.30 3.52
C ASN A 91 -17.69 4.02 3.57
N PRO A 92 -17.66 3.29 4.70
CA PRO A 92 -16.81 2.12 4.90
C PRO A 92 -17.16 0.97 3.95
N VAL A 93 -18.42 0.87 3.52
CA VAL A 93 -18.88 -0.16 2.57
C VAL A 93 -18.30 0.09 1.19
N LEU A 94 -18.29 1.36 0.72
CA LEU A 94 -17.68 1.70 -0.58
C LEU A 94 -16.18 1.39 -0.58
N ILE A 95 -15.49 1.75 0.49
CA ILE A 95 -14.04 1.50 0.62
C ILE A 95 -13.75 -0.02 0.69
N GLY A 96 -14.56 -0.78 1.43
CA GLY A 96 -14.43 -2.24 1.50
C GLY A 96 -14.69 -2.94 0.16
N THR A 97 -15.71 -2.49 -0.59
CA THR A 97 -15.96 -3.04 -1.94
C THR A 97 -14.83 -2.70 -2.91
N TYR A 98 -14.26 -1.50 -2.84
CA TYR A 98 -13.07 -1.14 -3.61
C TYR A 98 -11.88 -2.06 -3.29
N ALA A 99 -11.59 -2.28 -2.00
CA ALA A 99 -10.51 -3.17 -1.56
C ALA A 99 -10.69 -4.62 -2.06
N ALA A 100 -11.92 -5.14 -2.03
CA ALA A 100 -12.22 -6.47 -2.55
C ALA A 100 -11.95 -6.58 -4.06
N LEU A 101 -12.37 -5.58 -4.84
CA LEU A 101 -12.17 -5.52 -6.30
C LEU A 101 -10.69 -5.36 -6.68
N GLU A 102 -9.95 -4.53 -5.94
CA GLU A 102 -8.49 -4.40 -6.10
C GLU A 102 -7.77 -5.73 -5.83
N GLY A 103 -8.13 -6.45 -4.77
CA GLY A 103 -7.53 -7.76 -4.48
C GLY A 103 -7.78 -8.78 -5.59
N LEU A 104 -8.95 -8.73 -6.23
CA LEU A 104 -9.28 -9.53 -7.41
C LEU A 104 -8.33 -9.25 -8.60
N VAL A 105 -7.99 -7.98 -8.83
CA VAL A 105 -7.02 -7.56 -9.85
C VAL A 105 -5.62 -8.02 -9.47
N LEU A 106 -5.22 -7.85 -8.21
CA LEU A 106 -3.88 -8.22 -7.73
C LEU A 106 -3.61 -9.72 -7.88
N GLY A 107 -4.51 -10.60 -7.45
CA GLY A 107 -4.31 -12.04 -7.63
C GLY A 107 -4.32 -12.45 -9.12
N GLY A 108 -5.06 -11.72 -9.95
CA GLY A 108 -5.00 -11.84 -11.40
C GLY A 108 -3.67 -11.45 -12.03
N LEU A 109 -3.13 -10.29 -11.62
CA LEU A 109 -1.82 -9.81 -12.05
C LEU A 109 -0.71 -10.77 -11.63
N THR A 110 -0.79 -11.30 -10.40
CA THR A 110 0.13 -12.32 -9.91
C THR A 110 0.23 -13.50 -10.87
N TRP A 111 -0.91 -14.06 -11.30
CA TRP A 111 -0.93 -15.16 -12.26
C TRP A 111 -0.43 -14.75 -13.66
N MET A 112 -0.80 -13.55 -14.14
CA MET A 112 -0.33 -13.05 -15.44
C MET A 112 1.20 -12.95 -15.50
N PHE A 113 1.85 -12.50 -14.43
CA PHE A 113 3.30 -12.47 -14.34
C PHE A 113 3.92 -13.86 -14.23
N GLU A 114 3.30 -14.80 -13.53
CA GLU A 114 3.78 -16.20 -13.47
C GLU A 114 3.77 -16.86 -14.85
N VAL A 115 2.73 -16.62 -15.65
CA VAL A 115 2.64 -17.13 -17.03
C VAL A 115 3.65 -16.46 -17.94
N TYR A 116 3.79 -15.12 -17.86
CA TYR A 116 4.69 -14.37 -18.74
C TYR A 116 6.17 -14.67 -18.47
N LEU A 117 6.56 -14.77 -17.19
CA LEU A 117 7.95 -15.03 -16.81
C LEU A 117 8.30 -16.54 -16.77
N GLN A 118 7.33 -17.44 -16.95
CA GLN A 118 7.51 -18.90 -16.85
C GLN A 118 8.15 -19.35 -15.52
N LEU A 119 7.93 -18.59 -14.45
CA LEU A 119 8.47 -18.84 -13.12
C LEU A 119 7.32 -19.12 -12.15
N PRO A 120 6.95 -20.40 -11.94
CA PRO A 120 5.81 -20.75 -11.11
C PRO A 120 6.04 -20.36 -9.65
N GLY A 121 5.06 -19.68 -9.03
CA GLY A 121 5.04 -19.39 -7.60
C GLY A 121 5.87 -18.19 -7.12
N ILE A 122 6.59 -17.48 -7.99
CA ILE A 122 7.27 -16.23 -7.58
C ILE A 122 6.27 -15.13 -7.27
N GLY A 123 5.16 -15.08 -8.02
CA GLY A 123 4.13 -14.08 -7.84
C GLY A 123 3.50 -14.17 -6.45
N ILE A 124 3.07 -15.36 -6.04
CA ILE A 124 2.45 -15.56 -4.73
C ILE A 124 3.42 -15.27 -3.57
N LEU A 125 4.71 -15.63 -3.70
CA LEU A 125 5.73 -15.34 -2.68
C LEU A 125 5.98 -13.83 -2.55
N ALA A 126 6.06 -13.12 -3.67
CA ALA A 126 6.22 -11.66 -3.66
C ALA A 126 5.02 -10.97 -3.01
N ALA A 127 3.79 -11.37 -3.37
CA ALA A 127 2.57 -10.84 -2.78
C ALA A 127 2.47 -11.14 -1.26
N LEU A 128 2.82 -12.36 -0.84
CA LEU A 128 2.85 -12.70 0.58
C LEU A 128 3.86 -11.86 1.35
N LEU A 129 5.05 -11.63 0.80
CA LEU A 129 6.06 -10.77 1.43
C LEU A 129 5.55 -9.34 1.62
N THR A 130 4.87 -8.75 0.63
CA THR A 130 4.35 -7.38 0.76
C THR A 130 3.24 -7.29 1.80
N PHE A 131 2.30 -8.25 1.82
CA PHE A 131 1.26 -8.30 2.85
C PHE A 131 1.84 -8.52 4.25
N MET A 132 2.88 -9.34 4.39
CA MET A 132 3.56 -9.58 5.66
C MET A 132 4.29 -8.33 6.17
N ILE A 133 5.02 -7.62 5.31
CA ILE A 133 5.71 -6.38 5.68
C ILE A 133 4.69 -5.32 6.12
N LEU A 134 3.60 -5.16 5.36
CA LEU A 134 2.56 -4.19 5.68
C LEU A 134 1.86 -4.55 7.00
N GLY A 135 1.52 -5.83 7.21
CA GLY A 135 0.94 -6.31 8.46
C GLY A 135 1.86 -6.14 9.67
N ALA A 136 3.16 -6.44 9.51
CA ALA A 136 4.17 -6.22 10.55
C ALA A 136 4.28 -4.72 10.90
N MET A 137 4.28 -3.84 9.90
CA MET A 137 4.36 -2.40 10.10
C MET A 137 3.14 -1.87 10.87
N ILE A 138 1.93 -2.32 10.53
CA ILE A 138 0.71 -1.97 11.27
C ILE A 138 0.81 -2.44 12.74
N MET A 139 1.27 -3.67 12.97
CA MET A 139 1.41 -4.21 14.33
C MET A 139 2.43 -3.42 15.16
N ILE A 140 3.57 -3.05 14.57
CA ILE A 140 4.61 -2.23 15.20
C ILE A 140 4.08 -0.83 15.53
N TYR A 141 3.38 -0.18 14.60
CA TYR A 141 2.81 1.15 14.84
C TYR A 141 1.72 1.13 15.91
N ARG A 142 0.87 0.10 15.93
CA ARG A 142 -0.12 -0.06 16.99
C ARG A 142 0.53 -0.31 18.35
N ALA A 143 1.62 -1.08 18.39
CA ALA A 143 2.38 -1.31 19.62
C ALA A 143 3.14 -0.07 20.10
N GLY A 144 3.18 1.02 19.33
CA GLY A 144 3.87 2.26 19.69
C GLY A 144 5.38 2.09 19.84
N LEU A 145 5.95 0.98 19.34
CA LEU A 145 7.36 0.63 19.53
C LEU A 145 8.29 1.55 18.73
N ILE A 146 7.81 2.07 17.59
CA ILE A 146 8.55 2.92 16.68
C ILE A 146 7.71 4.16 16.38
N ALA A 147 8.21 5.33 16.82
CA ALA A 147 7.70 6.62 16.42
C ALA A 147 8.47 7.12 15.18
N TRP A 148 7.76 7.74 14.25
CA TRP A 148 8.38 8.41 13.11
C TRP A 148 9.08 9.68 13.59
N ASP A 149 10.40 9.63 13.71
CA ASP A 149 11.24 10.76 14.10
C ASP A 149 11.98 11.36 12.90
N GLU A 150 12.45 12.60 13.03
CA GLU A 150 13.22 13.34 12.03
C GLU A 150 14.42 12.52 11.52
N ASN A 151 15.13 11.86 12.43
CA ASN A 151 16.27 11.02 12.09
C ASN A 151 15.87 9.78 11.25
N THR A 152 14.72 9.16 11.56
CA THR A 152 14.21 8.02 10.78
C THR A 152 13.80 8.45 9.38
N ARG A 153 13.19 9.64 9.25
CA ARG A 153 12.85 10.25 7.97
C ARG A 153 14.08 10.48 7.11
N ILE A 154 15.14 11.09 7.67
CA ILE A 154 16.38 11.36 6.95
C ILE A 154 17.07 10.05 6.54
N ALA A 155 17.07 9.03 7.41
CA ALA A 155 17.62 7.72 7.08
C ALA A 155 16.88 7.03 5.92
N VAL A 156 15.54 6.98 5.95
CA VAL A 156 14.74 6.34 4.88
C VAL A 156 14.82 7.12 3.57
N THR A 157 14.75 8.45 3.62
CA THR A 157 14.84 9.29 2.42
C THR A 157 16.22 9.23 1.77
N SER A 158 17.30 9.24 2.55
CA SER A 158 18.66 9.08 2.02
C SER A 158 18.87 7.70 1.38
N ALA A 159 18.36 6.62 1.99
CA ALA A 159 18.40 5.28 1.42
C ALA A 159 17.62 5.19 0.09
N LEU A 160 16.43 5.78 0.02
CA LEU A 160 15.61 5.82 -1.19
C LEU A 160 16.31 6.59 -2.33
N VAL A 161 16.90 7.75 -2.01
CA VAL A 161 17.68 8.54 -2.99
C VAL A 161 18.91 7.76 -3.47
N ALA A 162 19.60 7.04 -2.58
CA ALA A 162 20.74 6.22 -2.97
C ALA A 162 20.36 5.11 -3.97
N ILE A 163 19.26 4.38 -3.73
CA ILE A 163 18.76 3.34 -4.64
C ILE A 163 18.38 3.95 -6.00
N ILE A 164 17.68 5.08 -5.99
CA ILE A 164 17.30 5.80 -7.22
C ILE A 164 18.54 6.23 -8.02
N LEU A 165 19.56 6.78 -7.36
CA LEU A 165 20.81 7.18 -8.02
C LEU A 165 21.52 6.00 -8.67
N ILE A 166 21.59 4.86 -7.97
CA ILE A 166 22.16 3.62 -8.54
C ILE A 166 21.39 3.23 -9.81
N TYR A 167 20.05 3.23 -9.78
CA TYR A 167 19.24 2.91 -10.96
C TYR A 167 19.42 3.91 -12.11
N ILE A 168 19.54 5.21 -11.84
CA ILE A 168 19.81 6.22 -12.87
C ILE A 168 21.17 5.95 -13.53
N VAL A 169 22.21 5.67 -12.74
CA VAL A 169 23.54 5.32 -13.27
C VAL A 169 23.47 4.05 -14.10
N SER A 170 22.73 3.03 -13.65
CA SER A 170 22.53 1.80 -14.41
C SER A 170 21.81 2.05 -15.75
N ILE A 171 20.81 2.92 -15.79
CA ILE A 171 20.09 3.28 -17.04
C ILE A 171 20.99 4.06 -18.00
N ILE A 172 21.77 5.02 -17.50
CA ILE A 172 22.69 5.79 -18.35
C ILE A 172 23.81 4.89 -18.87
N GLY A 173 24.31 3.98 -18.02
CA GLY A 173 25.29 2.96 -18.41
C GLY A 173 24.77 2.00 -19.48
N SER A 174 23.49 1.60 -19.41
CA SER A 174 22.89 0.71 -20.41
C SER A 174 22.69 1.39 -21.77
N ILE A 175 22.43 2.70 -21.79
CA ILE A 175 22.25 3.48 -23.03
C ILE A 175 23.60 3.84 -23.67
N SER A 176 24.63 4.14 -22.88
CA SER A 176 25.96 4.58 -23.36
C SER A 176 26.88 3.42 -23.77
N GLY A 177 26.51 2.17 -23.43
CA GLY A 177 27.28 0.97 -23.80
C GLY A 177 28.64 0.83 -23.12
N TRP A 178 28.95 1.68 -22.14
CA TRP A 178 30.32 1.82 -21.63
C TRP A 178 30.71 0.81 -20.55
N TYR A 179 29.78 0.03 -19.99
CA TYR A 179 30.12 -0.95 -18.96
C TYR A 179 29.20 -2.18 -18.90
N ALA A 180 29.82 -3.35 -19.11
CA ALA A 180 29.37 -4.64 -18.62
C ALA A 180 29.63 -4.76 -17.10
N PHE A 181 29.01 -3.90 -16.29
CA PHE A 181 28.94 -4.14 -14.85
C PHE A 181 27.82 -5.15 -14.57
N PRO A 182 28.00 -6.06 -13.60
CA PRO A 182 26.97 -7.01 -13.23
C PRO A 182 25.77 -6.20 -12.71
N ILE A 183 24.81 -6.02 -13.61
CA ILE A 183 23.38 -6.02 -13.30
C ILE A 183 23.18 -7.00 -12.14
N PHE A 184 22.39 -6.62 -11.14
CA PHE A 184 22.04 -7.45 -9.98
C PHE A 184 21.24 -8.70 -10.40
N THR A 185 21.82 -9.52 -11.25
CA THR A 185 21.53 -10.93 -11.44
C THR A 185 22.60 -11.64 -10.63
N ALA A 186 22.19 -12.52 -9.71
CA ALA A 186 23.09 -13.48 -9.10
C ALA A 186 23.84 -14.25 -10.21
N GLN A 187 25.10 -13.88 -10.44
CA GLN A 187 26.10 -14.57 -11.26
C GLN A 187 27.41 -14.26 -10.50
N ASP A 188 28.08 -15.15 -9.77
CA ASP A 188 28.27 -16.59 -9.94
C ASP A 188 28.68 -17.19 -8.57
N GLN A 189 27.88 -18.11 -8.02
CA GLN A 189 28.21 -18.86 -6.79
C GLN A 189 28.85 -20.22 -7.09
N SER A 190 29.25 -20.49 -8.36
CA SER A 190 29.91 -21.75 -8.73
C SER A 190 31.42 -21.75 -8.48
N GLY A 191 32.04 -20.60 -8.25
CA GLY A 191 33.48 -20.48 -7.97
C GLY A 191 33.95 -20.84 -6.54
N PHE A 192 33.04 -21.00 -5.57
CA PHE A 192 33.43 -21.21 -4.15
C PHE A 192 33.49 -22.69 -3.71
N CYS A 193 33.03 -23.64 -4.54
CA CYS A 193 32.95 -25.07 -4.18
C CYS A 193 34.02 -25.97 -4.79
N SER A 194 35.02 -25.46 -5.52
CA SER A 194 36.07 -26.30 -6.14
C SER A 194 37.38 -26.41 -5.34
N HIS A 195 37.45 -25.87 -4.12
CA HIS A 195 38.70 -25.85 -3.33
C HIS A 195 38.72 -26.71 -2.06
N TYR A 196 37.74 -27.61 -1.88
CA TYR A 196 37.78 -28.64 -0.83
C TYR A 196 37.38 -30.00 -1.39
N SER A 197 38.33 -30.64 -2.07
CA SER A 197 38.37 -32.08 -2.29
C SER A 197 39.82 -32.51 -2.43
#